data_AF-X1ELH9-F1
#
_entry.id   AF-X1ELH9-F1
#
_cell.length_a   1.000
_cell.length_b   1.000
_cell.length_c   1.000
_cell.angle_alpha   90.00
_cell.angle_beta   90.00
_cell.angle_gamma   90.00
#
_symmetry.space_group_name_H-M   'P 1'
#
loop_
_entity.id
_entity.type
_entity.pdbx_description
1 polymer ?
#
loop_
_entity_poly.entity_id
_entity_poly.type
_entity_poly.pdbx_seq_one_letter_code
_entity_poly.pdbx_strand_id
1 'polypeptide(L)'
;MVMKRWIKIAAIATAGLAAAAAATLALGSVAADSKMQRKVHVDVRPIALLQDAASVQRGRYLFNSRGCTECHGADGAGREFINDGKGMVVHAPNITTGPGGVVAAYRAEDWVRTIRHGVKPD
;
A
#
# COMPACT_ATOMS: atom_id res chain seq x y z
N MET A 1 3.99 55.38 -24.10
CA MET A 1 4.13 54.12 -24.87
C MET A 1 4.88 53.02 -24.12
N VAL A 2 5.87 53.35 -23.29
CA VAL A 2 6.70 52.40 -22.51
C VAL A 2 5.89 51.57 -21.49
N MET A 3 4.99 52.19 -20.72
CA MET A 3 4.19 51.52 -19.67
C MET A 3 3.30 50.38 -20.20
N LYS A 4 2.65 50.54 -21.37
CA LYS A 4 1.82 49.49 -22.00
C LYS A 4 2.64 48.26 -22.41
N ARG A 5 3.94 48.42 -22.72
CA ARG A 5 4.83 47.31 -23.09
C ARG A 5 5.18 46.46 -21.88
N TRP A 6 5.50 47.08 -20.74
CA TRP A 6 5.82 46.36 -19.50
C TRP A 6 4.62 45.61 -18.92
N ILE A 7 3.42 46.19 -18.98
CA ILE A 7 2.18 45.50 -18.55
C ILE A 7 1.95 44.23 -19.40
N LYS A 8 2.15 44.30 -20.71
CA LYS A 8 2.04 43.13 -21.60
C LYS A 8 3.08 42.06 -21.27
N ILE A 9 4.33 42.46 -21.03
CA ILE A 9 5.41 41.53 -20.66
C ILE A 9 5.08 40.84 -19.33
N ALA A 10 4.66 41.61 -18.32
CA ALA A 10 4.27 41.06 -17.02
C ALA A 10 3.09 40.08 -17.15
N ALA A 11 2.06 40.43 -17.91
CA ALA A 11 0.92 39.55 -18.15
C ALA A 11 1.32 38.25 -18.85
N ILE A 12 2.17 38.31 -19.89
CA ILE A 12 2.68 37.14 -20.59
C ILE A 12 3.54 36.28 -19.66
N ALA A 13 4.42 36.90 -18.87
CA ALA A 13 5.27 36.18 -17.93
C ALA A 13 4.44 35.44 -16.86
N THR A 14 3.45 36.12 -16.27
CA THR A 14 2.55 35.51 -15.28
C THR A 14 1.71 34.39 -15.91
N ALA A 15 1.18 34.59 -17.11
CA ALA A 15 0.43 33.54 -17.83
C ALA A 15 1.33 32.34 -18.15
N GLY A 16 2.58 32.58 -18.57
CA GLY A 16 3.57 31.53 -18.81
C GLY A 16 3.92 30.74 -17.56
N LEU A 17 4.14 31.42 -16.43
CA LEU A 17 4.37 30.78 -15.12
C LEU A 17 3.16 29.96 -14.67
N ALA A 18 1.96 30.49 -14.80
CA ALA A 18 0.73 29.77 -14.47
C ALA A 18 0.54 28.53 -15.35
N ALA A 19 0.79 28.62 -16.65
CA ALA A 19 0.74 27.50 -17.57
C ALA A 19 1.80 26.42 -17.23
N ALA A 20 3.03 26.83 -16.90
CA ALA A 20 4.09 25.91 -16.49
C ALA A 20 3.77 25.20 -15.17
N ALA A 21 3.21 25.92 -14.19
CA ALA A 21 2.75 25.34 -12.93
C ALA A 21 1.63 24.32 -13.16
N ALA A 22 0.63 24.67 -13.97
CA ALA A 22 -0.48 23.77 -14.31
C ALA A 22 0.02 22.50 -15.05
N ALA A 23 0.93 22.67 -16.01
CA ALA A 23 1.54 21.54 -16.72
C ALA A 23 2.34 20.64 -15.77
N THR A 24 3.09 21.22 -14.84
CA THR A 24 3.88 20.47 -13.85
C THR A 24 2.97 19.65 -12.93
N LEU A 25 1.88 20.25 -12.43
CA LEU A 25 0.91 19.56 -11.59
C LEU A 25 0.21 18.43 -12.34
N ALA A 26 -0.23 18.67 -13.58
CA ALA A 26 -0.92 17.68 -14.40
C ALA A 26 -0.01 16.49 -14.78
N LEU A 27 1.22 16.77 -15.21
CA LEU A 27 2.18 15.72 -15.54
C LEU A 27 2.62 14.96 -14.28
N GLY A 28 2.81 15.67 -13.17
CA GLY A 28 3.13 15.10 -11.87
C GLY A 28 2.04 14.17 -11.36
N SER A 29 0.77 14.56 -11.47
CA SER A 29 -0.36 13.72 -11.05
C SER A 29 -0.50 12.48 -11.92
N VAL A 30 -0.40 12.61 -13.25
CA VAL A 30 -0.44 11.46 -14.17
C VAL A 30 0.69 10.47 -13.88
N ALA A 31 1.91 10.96 -13.64
CA ALA A 31 3.05 10.12 -13.29
C ALA A 31 2.86 9.44 -11.92
N ALA A 32 2.32 10.17 -10.94
CA ALA A 32 2.01 9.64 -9.61
C ALA A 32 0.95 8.54 -9.68
N ASP A 33 -0.14 8.78 -10.40
CA ASP A 33 -1.23 7.81 -10.58
C ASP A 33 -0.74 6.55 -11.29
N SER A 34 0.04 6.71 -12.36
CA SER A 34 0.63 5.59 -13.11
C SER A 34 1.54 4.74 -12.21
N LYS A 35 2.31 5.38 -11.32
CA LYS A 35 3.18 4.68 -10.36
C LYS A 35 2.38 4.02 -9.24
N MET A 36 1.32 4.67 -8.75
CA MET A 36 0.45 4.16 -7.69
C MET A 36 -0.34 2.93 -8.15
N GLN A 37 -0.79 2.93 -9.42
CA GLN A 37 -1.55 1.84 -10.03
C GLN A 37 -0.66 0.76 -10.66
N ARG A 38 0.66 0.80 -10.42
CA ARG A 38 1.58 -0.19 -10.96
C ARG A 38 1.29 -1.56 -10.33
N LYS A 39 0.91 -2.53 -11.16
CA LYS A 39 0.82 -3.94 -10.77
C LYS A 39 2.22 -4.56 -10.71
N VAL A 40 2.58 -5.07 -9.54
CA VAL A 40 3.86 -5.78 -9.35
C VAL A 40 3.62 -7.27 -9.61
N HIS A 41 4.11 -7.76 -10.75
CA HIS A 41 4.06 -9.18 -11.04
C HIS A 41 5.22 -9.90 -10.33
N VAL A 42 4.90 -10.96 -9.60
CA VAL A 42 5.88 -11.82 -8.94
C VAL A 42 5.57 -13.26 -9.32
N ASP A 43 6.55 -13.93 -9.93
CA ASP A 43 6.50 -15.35 -10.17
C ASP A 43 6.80 -16.08 -8.86
N VAL A 44 5.78 -16.74 -8.29
CA VAL A 44 5.90 -17.49 -7.05
C VAL A 44 5.76 -18.98 -7.33
N ARG A 45 6.55 -19.77 -6.63
CA ARG A 45 6.39 -21.23 -6.61
C ARG A 45 5.63 -21.62 -5.34
N PRO A 46 4.60 -22.47 -5.43
CA PRO A 46 3.92 -22.96 -4.25
C PRO A 46 4.85 -23.75 -3.36
N ILE A 47 4.54 -23.73 -2.07
CA ILE A 47 5.13 -24.60 -1.06
C ILE A 47 4.06 -25.54 -0.51
N ALA A 48 4.48 -26.71 -0.03
CA ALA A 48 3.59 -27.59 0.70
C ALA A 48 3.16 -26.92 2.01
N LEU A 49 1.85 -26.82 2.24
CA LEU A 49 1.30 -26.35 3.51
C LEU A 49 1.19 -27.55 4.47
N LEU A 50 2.12 -27.62 5.42
CA LEU A 50 2.13 -28.65 6.45
C LEU A 50 1.08 -28.32 7.51
N GLN A 51 0.24 -29.31 7.86
CA GLN A 51 -0.87 -29.17 8.81
C GLN A 51 -0.71 -30.08 10.03
N ASP A 52 0.43 -30.77 10.16
CA ASP A 52 0.72 -31.58 11.34
C ASP A 52 0.88 -30.69 12.59
N ALA A 53 0.67 -31.28 13.77
CA ALA A 53 0.64 -30.55 15.03
C ALA A 53 1.95 -29.78 15.30
N ALA A 54 3.11 -30.35 14.95
CA ALA A 54 4.40 -29.70 15.16
C ALA A 54 4.56 -28.48 14.23
N SER A 55 4.14 -28.60 12.98
CA SER A 55 4.11 -27.49 12.02
C SER A 55 3.16 -26.37 12.48
N VAL A 56 1.98 -26.70 13.00
CA VAL A 56 1.02 -25.70 13.52
C VAL A 56 1.58 -24.99 14.75
N GLN A 57 2.19 -25.72 15.70
CA GLN A 57 2.84 -25.13 16.87
C GLN A 57 3.98 -24.18 16.47
N ARG A 58 4.80 -24.60 15.49
CA ARG A 58 5.85 -23.74 14.94
C ARG A 58 5.27 -22.49 14.27
N GLY A 59 4.18 -22.64 13.51
CA GLY A 59 3.46 -21.52 12.90
C GLY A 59 2.99 -20.51 13.95
N ARG A 60 2.38 -20.99 15.05
CA ARG A 60 1.97 -20.15 16.18
C ARG A 60 3.15 -19.41 16.82
N TYR A 61 4.26 -20.10 17.05
CA TYR A 61 5.49 -19.47 17.57
C TYR A 61 5.99 -18.36 16.64
N LEU A 62 6.03 -18.60 15.33
CA LEU A 62 6.46 -17.59 14.35
C LEU A 62 5.50 -16.39 14.31
N PHE A 63 4.19 -16.63 14.31
CA PHE A 63 3.18 -15.57 14.35
C PHE A 63 3.39 -14.63 15.55
N ASN A 64 3.66 -15.20 16.72
CA ASN A 64 3.87 -14.44 17.96
C ASN A 64 5.26 -13.77 18.05
N SER A 65 6.28 -14.28 17.34
CA SER A 65 7.67 -13.82 17.49
C SER A 65 8.19 -12.97 16.33
N ARG A 66 7.50 -12.96 15.18
CA ARG A 66 7.92 -12.25 13.95
C ARG A 66 7.14 -10.96 13.69
N GLY A 67 6.50 -10.42 14.72
CA GLY A 67 5.84 -9.12 14.67
C GLY A 67 4.46 -9.12 14.01
N CYS A 68 3.89 -10.28 13.66
CA CYS A 68 2.56 -10.35 13.07
C CYS A 68 1.49 -9.79 14.01
N THR A 69 1.62 -10.09 15.31
CA THR A 69 0.70 -9.66 16.37
C THR A 69 0.68 -8.16 16.61
N GLU A 70 1.76 -7.46 16.29
CA GLU A 70 1.91 -6.02 16.54
C GLU A 70 0.86 -5.22 15.75
N CYS A 71 0.65 -5.63 14.49
CA CYS A 71 -0.35 -5.01 13.62
C CYS A 71 -1.67 -5.78 13.63
N HIS A 72 -1.64 -7.11 13.55
CA HIS A 72 -2.86 -7.92 13.35
C HIS A 72 -3.54 -8.41 14.63
N GLY A 73 -3.01 -8.09 15.81
CA GLY A 73 -3.56 -8.56 17.08
C GLY A 73 -3.18 -10.00 17.42
N ALA A 74 -3.46 -10.40 18.66
CA ALA A 74 -3.06 -11.71 19.20
C ALA A 74 -3.76 -12.90 18.53
N ASP A 75 -4.95 -12.68 18.01
CA ASP A 75 -5.79 -13.67 17.31
C ASP A 75 -5.75 -13.52 15.78
N GLY A 76 -5.11 -12.48 15.26
CA GLY A 76 -5.06 -12.18 13.82
C GLY A 76 -6.32 -11.49 13.29
N ALA A 77 -7.25 -11.06 14.16
CA ALA A 77 -8.49 -10.41 13.74
C ALA A 77 -8.30 -8.98 13.21
N GLY A 78 -7.07 -8.45 13.27
CA GLY A 78 -6.77 -7.07 12.90
C GLY A 78 -7.07 -6.10 14.04
N ARG A 79 -6.43 -4.92 14.00
CA ARG A 79 -6.68 -3.83 14.94
C ARG A 79 -6.26 -2.50 14.34
N GLU A 80 -6.77 -1.43 14.92
CA GLU A 80 -6.08 -0.15 14.84
C GLU A 80 -4.70 -0.30 15.50
N PHE A 81 -3.65 0.05 14.75
CA PHE A 81 -2.28 -0.01 15.27
C PHE A 81 -1.51 1.31 15.09
N ILE A 82 -2.07 2.26 14.32
CA ILE A 82 -1.60 3.65 14.28
C ILE A 82 -2.83 4.55 14.40
N ASN A 83 -2.77 5.50 15.35
CA ASN A 83 -3.67 6.63 15.45
C ASN A 83 -2.92 7.77 16.13
N ASP A 84 -2.51 8.76 15.34
CA ASP A 84 -1.65 9.85 15.81
C ASP A 84 -2.42 11.06 16.33
N GLY A 85 -3.77 11.04 16.27
CA GLY A 85 -4.63 12.16 16.63
C GLY A 85 -4.52 13.39 15.71
N LYS A 86 -3.73 13.31 14.63
CA LYS A 86 -3.51 14.38 13.63
C LYS A 86 -4.03 14.00 12.25
N GLY A 87 -4.77 12.89 12.16
CA GLY A 87 -5.44 12.43 10.96
C GLY A 87 -4.85 11.17 10.34
N MET A 88 -3.74 10.64 10.86
CA MET A 88 -3.22 9.35 10.42
C MET A 88 -3.79 8.24 11.27
N VAL A 89 -4.67 7.44 10.67
CA VAL A 89 -5.24 6.23 11.26
C VAL A 89 -4.96 5.04 10.34
N VAL A 90 -4.40 3.96 10.88
CA VAL A 90 -4.10 2.74 10.12
C VAL A 90 -4.64 1.51 10.86
N HIS A 91 -5.46 0.75 10.14
CA HIS A 91 -6.01 -0.52 10.60
C HIS A 91 -5.34 -1.67 9.85
N ALA A 92 -4.87 -2.67 10.57
CA ALA A 92 -4.46 -3.92 9.97
C ALA A 92 -5.69 -4.79 9.66
N PRO A 93 -5.71 -5.51 8.53
CA PRO A 93 -6.85 -6.36 8.16
C PRO A 93 -6.94 -7.61 9.06
N ASN A 94 -8.15 -8.17 9.13
CA ASN A 94 -8.39 -9.50 9.67
C ASN A 94 -7.74 -10.56 8.76
N ILE A 95 -6.72 -11.26 9.27
CA ILE A 95 -5.98 -12.31 8.56
C ILE A 95 -6.33 -13.72 9.06
N THR A 96 -7.49 -13.89 9.70
CA THR A 96 -8.07 -15.21 9.95
C THR A 96 -8.73 -15.77 8.69
N THR A 97 -9.02 -17.06 8.68
CA THR A 97 -9.83 -17.70 7.63
C THR A 97 -11.33 -17.66 7.91
N GLY A 98 -11.74 -17.03 9.02
CA GLY A 98 -13.14 -16.89 9.42
C GLY A 98 -13.88 -15.77 8.68
N PRO A 99 -15.15 -15.52 9.04
CA PRO A 99 -15.95 -14.45 8.45
C PRO A 99 -15.24 -13.08 8.52
N GLY A 100 -15.19 -12.37 7.39
CA GLY A 100 -14.53 -11.07 7.27
C GLY A 100 -13.00 -11.11 7.16
N GLY A 101 -12.39 -12.31 7.15
CA GLY A 101 -10.96 -12.48 6.95
C GLY A 101 -10.54 -12.31 5.48
N VAL A 102 -9.56 -11.44 5.23
CA VAL A 102 -9.10 -11.15 3.85
C VAL A 102 -8.32 -12.31 3.22
N VAL A 103 -7.91 -13.29 4.03
CA VAL A 103 -7.14 -14.45 3.59
C VAL A 103 -7.98 -15.73 3.47
N ALA A 104 -9.30 -15.64 3.60
CA ALA A 104 -10.19 -16.81 3.57
C ALA A 104 -10.05 -17.66 2.29
N ALA A 105 -9.73 -17.02 1.16
CA ALA A 105 -9.52 -17.67 -0.13
C ALA A 105 -8.03 -17.87 -0.51
N TYR A 106 -7.09 -17.53 0.38
CA TYR A 106 -5.66 -17.61 0.06
C TYR A 106 -5.23 -19.05 -0.17
N ARG A 107 -4.47 -19.24 -1.25
CA ARG A 107 -3.77 -20.48 -1.56
C ARG A 107 -2.31 -20.40 -1.13
N ALA A 108 -1.57 -21.50 -1.29
CA ALA A 108 -0.15 -21.54 -0.94
C ALA A 108 0.66 -20.48 -1.69
N GLU A 109 0.33 -20.22 -2.95
CA GLU A 109 0.97 -19.21 -3.78
C GLU A 109 0.73 -17.79 -3.24
N ASP A 110 -0.49 -17.51 -2.77
CA ASP A 110 -0.88 -16.22 -2.20
C ASP A 110 -0.14 -15.95 -0.89
N TRP A 111 -0.01 -16.96 -0.03
CA TRP A 111 0.79 -16.85 1.19
C TRP A 111 2.27 -16.59 0.90
N VAL A 112 2.85 -17.28 -0.09
CA VAL A 112 4.24 -17.03 -0.52
C VAL A 112 4.38 -15.61 -1.06
N ARG A 113 3.46 -15.17 -1.92
CA ARG A 113 3.45 -13.83 -2.52
C ARG A 113 3.37 -12.74 -1.44
N THR A 114 2.39 -12.83 -0.54
CA THR A 114 2.16 -11.80 0.46
C THR A 114 3.26 -11.77 1.51
N ILE A 115 3.67 -12.92 2.07
CA ILE A 115 4.65 -12.97 3.16
C ILE A 115 6.07 -12.67 2.68
N ARG A 116 6.49 -13.24 1.53
CA ARG A 116 7.88 -13.11 1.08
C ARG A 116 8.13 -11.89 0.19
N HIS A 117 7.08 -11.38 -0.47
CA HIS A 117 7.22 -10.30 -1.44
C HIS A 117 6.38 -9.06 -1.12
N GLY A 118 5.49 -9.12 -0.12
CA GLY A 118 4.66 -7.98 0.26
C GLY A 118 3.65 -7.57 -0.81
N VAL A 119 3.28 -8.51 -1.70
CA VAL A 119 2.33 -8.26 -2.79
C VAL A 119 1.07 -9.08 -2.54
N LYS A 120 -0.08 -8.43 -2.45
CA LYS A 120 -1.38 -9.11 -2.32
C LYS A 120 -1.81 -9.76 -3.66
N PRO A 121 -2.73 -10.74 -3.66
CA PRO A 121 -3.15 -11.41 -4.88
C PRO A 121 -3.94 -10.53 -5.87
N ASP A 122 -4.56 -9.45 -5.41
CA ASP A 122 -5.49 -8.57 -6.14
C ASP A 122 -4.92 -7.21 -6.58
#